data_AF-A0A7C7G2N2-F1
#
_entry.id   AF-A0A7C7G2N2-F1
#
_cell.length_a   1.000
_cell.length_b   1.000
_cell.length_c   1.000
_cell.angle_alpha   90.00
_cell.angle_beta   90.00
_cell.angle_gamma   90.00
#
_symmetry.space_group_name_H-M   'P 1'
#
loop_
_entity.id
_entity.type
_entity.pdbx_description
1 polymer ?
#
loop_
_entity_poly.entity_id
_entity_poly.type
_entity_poly.pdbx_seq_one_letter_code
_entity_poly.pdbx_strand_id
1 'polypeptide(L)'
;MKKSEFKKLIKPIVSECIKESLMEDGLISGIIAEVVRGISNPQPIVETKAQQPDPAMERLQRNTFNNEQSSKLKDHKQKLMTAIGGTAYNGVNLFEGTTPAPAQASTSQQASPFAGQKPGDAGVDISNLFGSARDSWDAHMSDVKERK
;
A
#
# COMPACT_ATOMS: atom_id res chain seq x y z
N MET A 1 -50.14 28.85 5.33
CA MET A 1 -49.21 29.59 6.22
C MET A 1 -48.50 30.67 5.44
N LYS A 2 -48.34 31.87 5.99
CA LYS A 2 -47.60 32.96 5.32
C LYS A 2 -46.10 32.61 5.30
N LYS A 3 -45.42 32.83 4.17
CA LYS A 3 -43.97 32.56 4.00
C LYS A 3 -43.09 33.20 5.08
N SER A 4 -43.57 34.30 5.69
CA SER A 4 -42.91 34.98 6.81
C SER A 4 -42.83 34.14 8.07
N GLU A 5 -43.88 33.40 8.41
CA GLU A 5 -43.94 32.57 9.63
C GLU A 5 -43.08 31.31 9.48
N PHE A 6 -43.07 30.72 8.27
CA PHE A 6 -42.20 29.58 7.97
C PHE A 6 -40.71 29.95 8.05
N LYS A 7 -40.32 31.12 7.52
CA LYS A 7 -38.95 31.62 7.65
C LYS A 7 -38.55 31.87 9.11
N LYS A 8 -39.47 32.34 9.97
CA LYS A 8 -39.16 32.53 11.40
C LYS A 8 -38.84 31.21 12.11
N LEU A 9 -39.50 30.12 11.72
CA LEU A 9 -39.30 28.80 12.33
C LEU A 9 -38.03 28.08 11.81
N ILE A 10 -37.74 28.17 10.51
CA ILE A 10 -36.60 27.48 9.88
C ILE A 10 -35.26 28.19 10.17
N LYS A 11 -35.27 29.53 10.29
CA LYS A 11 -34.05 30.32 10.48
C LYS A 11 -33.18 29.92 11.68
N PRO A 12 -33.72 29.63 12.88
CA PRO A 12 -32.90 29.15 14.00
C PRO A 12 -32.27 27.78 13.72
N ILE A 13 -33.03 26.84 13.14
CA ILE A 13 -32.54 25.49 12.81
C ILE A 13 -31.40 25.55 11.80
N VAL A 14 -31.58 26.32 10.71
CA VAL A 14 -30.52 26.51 9.71
C VAL A 14 -29.29 27.19 10.32
N SER A 15 -29.49 28.14 11.25
CA SER A 15 -28.37 28.80 11.94
C SER A 15 -27.63 27.86 12.89
N GLU A 16 -28.28 26.85 13.45
CA GLU A 16 -27.68 25.85 14.33
C GLU A 16 -26.90 24.82 13.49
N CYS A 17 -27.52 24.26 12.45
CA CYS A 17 -26.84 23.33 11.53
C CYS A 17 -25.60 23.95 10.86
N ILE A 18 -25.64 25.23 10.49
CA ILE A 18 -24.47 25.93 9.95
C ILE A 18 -23.37 26.05 11.01
N LYS A 19 -23.70 26.33 12.27
CA LYS A 19 -22.70 26.43 13.34
C LYS A 19 -22.08 25.07 13.64
N GLU A 20 -22.89 24.01 13.69
CA GLU A 20 -22.42 22.64 13.91
C GLU A 20 -21.52 22.19 12.76
N SER A 21 -21.95 22.31 11.50
CA SER A 21 -21.11 21.93 10.36
C SER A 21 -19.82 22.76 10.27
N LEU A 22 -19.84 24.02 10.68
CA LEU A 22 -18.61 24.84 10.70
C LEU A 22 -17.65 24.49 11.85
N MET A 23 -18.16 24.05 13.00
CA MET A 23 -17.37 23.78 14.21
C MET A 23 -16.98 22.30 14.37
N GLU A 24 -17.88 21.37 14.06
CA GLU A 24 -17.68 19.92 14.22
C GLU A 24 -16.96 19.29 13.03
N ASP A 25 -17.31 19.66 11.79
CA ASP A 25 -16.60 19.18 10.59
C ASP A 25 -15.22 19.85 10.43
N GLY A 26 -14.88 20.80 11.31
CA GLY A 26 -13.57 21.44 11.36
C GLY A 26 -13.22 22.25 10.10
N LEU A 27 -14.20 22.56 9.24
CA LEU A 27 -13.98 23.27 7.98
C LEU A 27 -13.32 24.64 8.18
N ILE A 28 -13.77 25.40 9.19
CA ILE A 28 -13.15 26.69 9.54
C ILE A 28 -11.71 26.47 10.05
N SER A 29 -11.47 25.45 10.88
CA SER A 29 -10.13 25.15 11.40
C SER A 29 -9.17 24.73 10.28
N GLY A 30 -9.64 23.96 9.29
CA GLY A 30 -8.87 23.56 8.12
C GLY A 30 -8.50 24.75 7.25
N ILE A 31 -9.47 25.63 6.94
CA ILE A 31 -9.24 26.86 6.17
C ILE A 31 -8.27 27.79 6.91
N ILE A 32 -8.43 27.99 8.22
CA ILE A 32 -7.52 28.81 9.01
C ILE A 32 -6.11 28.19 9.02
N ALA A 33 -5.97 26.88 9.18
CA ALA A 33 -4.67 26.22 9.14
C ALA A 33 -3.98 26.40 7.78
N GLU A 34 -4.72 26.30 6.69
CA GLU A 34 -4.20 26.49 5.35
C GLU A 34 -3.82 27.96 5.05
N VAL A 35 -4.68 28.89 5.47
CA VAL A 35 -4.44 30.34 5.33
C VAL A 35 -3.27 30.78 6.22
N VAL A 36 -3.17 30.29 7.46
CA VAL A 36 -2.03 30.56 8.34
C VAL A 36 -0.77 29.98 7.72
N ARG A 37 -0.77 28.75 7.20
CA ARG A 37 0.39 28.18 6.49
C ARG A 37 0.77 28.99 5.24
N GLY A 38 -0.21 29.54 4.52
CA GLY A 38 0.00 30.38 3.34
C GLY A 38 0.53 31.79 3.68
N ILE A 39 0.08 32.38 4.79
CA ILE A 39 0.44 33.74 5.23
C ILE A 39 1.72 33.75 6.09
N SER A 40 1.98 32.71 6.87
CA SER A 40 3.16 32.63 7.77
C SER A 40 4.47 32.24 7.08
N ASN A 41 4.48 32.20 5.74
CA ASN A 41 5.69 31.94 4.96
C ASN A 41 6.46 33.21 4.53
N PRO A 42 6.78 34.16 5.43
CA PRO A 42 7.97 34.98 5.31
C PRO A 42 8.89 34.77 6.52
N GLN A 43 9.29 33.53 6.78
CA GLN A 43 10.46 33.30 7.63
C GLN A 43 11.68 33.18 6.71
N PRO A 44 12.68 34.08 6.80
CA PRO A 44 13.97 33.78 6.21
C PRO A 44 14.47 32.50 6.87
N ILE A 45 14.96 31.55 6.05
CA ILE A 45 15.71 30.39 6.54
C ILE A 45 16.93 30.95 7.26
N VAL A 46 16.84 31.06 8.59
CA VAL A 46 17.97 31.35 9.46
C VAL A 46 18.52 30.01 9.89
N GLU A 47 19.77 29.74 9.53
CA GLU A 47 20.55 28.62 10.03
C GLU A 47 20.67 28.73 11.55
N THR A 48 19.73 28.15 12.27
CA THR A 48 19.97 27.80 13.66
C THR A 48 20.95 26.65 13.62
N LYS A 49 22.21 26.91 13.94
CA LYS A 49 23.21 25.87 14.20
C LYS A 49 22.69 25.00 15.34
N ALA A 50 21.96 23.94 15.00
CA ALA A 50 21.60 22.90 15.94
C ALA A 50 22.91 22.36 16.52
N GLN A 51 23.04 22.39 17.84
CA GLN A 51 24.03 21.58 18.53
C GLN A 51 23.85 20.16 18.01
N GLN A 52 24.86 19.64 17.31
CA GLN A 52 24.84 18.26 16.83
C GLN A 52 24.58 17.36 18.03
N PRO A 53 23.43 16.68 18.11
CA PRO A 53 23.24 15.65 19.11
C PRO A 53 24.28 14.57 18.83
N ASP A 54 24.83 14.00 19.89
CA ASP A 54 25.73 12.84 19.80
C ASP A 54 25.08 11.79 18.87
N PRO A 55 25.74 11.37 17.77
CA PRO A 55 25.15 10.47 16.78
C PRO A 55 24.66 9.15 17.38
N ALA A 56 25.14 8.77 18.57
CA ALA A 56 24.62 7.63 19.31
C ALA A 56 23.19 7.86 19.85
N MET A 57 22.89 9.03 20.42
CA MET A 57 21.57 9.35 20.96
C MET A 57 20.54 9.60 19.86
N GLU A 58 20.93 10.24 18.76
CA GLU A 58 20.02 10.47 17.63
C GLU A 58 19.60 9.15 16.96
N ARG A 59 20.53 8.20 16.83
CA ARG A 59 20.22 6.85 16.32
C ARG A 59 19.31 6.08 17.27
N LEU A 60 19.50 6.21 18.58
CA LEU A 60 18.65 5.55 19.57
C LEU A 60 17.22 6.10 19.54
N GLN A 61 17.05 7.43 19.53
CA GLN A 61 15.75 8.10 19.46
C GLN A 61 15.04 7.86 18.12
N ARG A 62 15.79 7.86 17.02
CA ARG A 62 15.24 7.53 15.69
C ARG A 62 14.77 6.08 15.62
N ASN A 63 15.49 5.15 16.24
CA ASN A 63 15.10 3.74 16.27
C ASN A 63 13.88 3.50 17.18
N THR A 64 13.77 4.16 18.33
CA THR A 64 12.61 4.02 19.21
C THR A 64 11.36 4.65 18.61
N PHE A 65 11.46 5.84 18.01
CA PHE A 65 10.34 6.50 17.34
C PHE A 65 9.86 5.71 16.12
N ASN A 66 10.78 5.20 15.29
CA ASN A 66 10.44 4.32 14.18
C ASN A 66 9.79 3.01 14.63
N ASN A 67 10.22 2.45 15.77
CA ASN A 67 9.65 1.20 16.28
C ASN A 67 8.23 1.41 16.83
N GLU A 68 7.96 2.51 17.54
CA GLU A 68 6.60 2.86 17.99
C GLU A 68 5.67 3.24 16.84
N GLN A 69 6.17 3.93 15.81
CA GLN A 69 5.37 4.19 14.62
C GLN A 69 5.09 2.91 13.83
N SER A 70 6.08 2.01 13.73
CA SER A 70 5.91 0.70 13.10
C SER A 70 4.92 -0.18 13.86
N SER A 71 4.94 -0.16 15.20
CA SER A 71 3.99 -0.93 16.02
C SER A 71 2.57 -0.42 15.84
N LYS A 72 2.35 0.91 15.91
CA LYS A 72 1.04 1.52 15.65
C LYS A 72 0.52 1.22 14.24
N LEU A 73 1.39 1.21 13.23
CA LEU A 73 1.03 0.86 11.86
C LEU A 73 0.69 -0.63 11.71
N LYS A 74 1.43 -1.52 12.39
CA LYS A 74 1.13 -2.96 12.44
C LYS A 74 -0.21 -3.22 13.13
N ASP A 75 -0.47 -2.55 14.24
CA ASP A 75 -1.75 -2.64 14.96
C ASP A 75 -2.91 -2.16 14.09
N HIS A 76 -2.72 -1.04 13.37
CA HIS A 76 -3.71 -0.53 12.44
C HIS A 76 -3.96 -1.49 11.28
N LYS A 77 -2.89 -2.04 10.68
CA LYS A 77 -2.98 -3.09 9.65
C LYS A 77 -3.75 -4.30 10.17
N GLN A 78 -3.44 -4.76 11.38
CA GLN A 78 -4.11 -5.93 11.98
C GLN A 78 -5.61 -5.66 12.24
N LYS A 79 -5.97 -4.46 12.73
CA LYS A 79 -7.37 -4.04 12.91
C LYS A 79 -8.13 -4.02 11.58
N LEU A 80 -7.54 -3.46 10.53
CA LEU A 80 -8.15 -3.47 9.19
C LEU A 80 -8.32 -4.89 8.65
N MET A 81 -7.30 -5.74 8.75
CA MET A 81 -7.38 -7.14 8.33
C MET A 81 -8.49 -7.90 9.09
N THR A 82 -8.63 -7.63 10.39
CA THR A 82 -9.68 -8.24 11.24
C THR A 82 -11.06 -7.72 10.85
N ALA A 83 -11.22 -6.43 10.56
CA ALA A 83 -12.50 -5.86 10.14
C ALA A 83 -12.95 -6.40 8.77
N ILE A 84 -12.00 -6.53 7.83
CA ILE A 84 -12.26 -7.09 6.49
C ILE A 84 -12.64 -8.58 6.58
N GLY A 85 -11.95 -9.36 7.41
CA GLY A 85 -12.20 -10.82 7.49
C GLY A 85 -13.32 -11.24 8.44
N GLY A 86 -13.56 -10.49 9.53
CA GLY A 86 -14.45 -10.91 10.62
C GLY A 86 -15.84 -10.26 10.62
N THR A 87 -15.99 -9.05 10.08
CA THR A 87 -17.28 -8.31 10.10
C THR A 87 -17.91 -8.10 8.73
N ALA A 88 -17.21 -8.42 7.65
CA ALA A 88 -17.78 -8.33 6.32
C ALA A 88 -18.88 -9.41 6.15
N TYR A 89 -20.01 -9.04 5.53
CA TYR A 89 -21.10 -9.96 5.15
C TYR A 89 -21.70 -10.79 6.29
N ASN A 90 -22.10 -10.16 7.40
CA ASN A 90 -22.86 -10.82 8.47
C ASN A 90 -22.12 -12.01 9.12
N GLY A 91 -20.78 -11.95 9.19
CA GLY A 91 -19.93 -13.00 9.76
C GLY A 91 -19.61 -14.14 8.79
N VAL A 92 -19.92 -13.98 7.50
CA VAL A 92 -19.57 -14.95 6.45
C VAL A 92 -18.20 -14.59 5.87
N ASN A 93 -17.22 -15.49 6.03
CA ASN A 93 -15.89 -15.32 5.46
C ASN A 93 -15.94 -15.55 3.93
N LEU A 94 -16.06 -14.47 3.16
CA LEU A 94 -16.08 -14.53 1.69
C LEU A 94 -14.80 -15.09 1.04
N PHE A 95 -13.70 -15.18 1.81
CA PHE A 95 -12.42 -15.70 1.33
C PHE A 95 -12.17 -17.14 1.77
N GLU A 96 -13.12 -17.78 2.45
CA GLU A 96 -13.04 -19.20 2.78
C GLU A 96 -12.96 -20.03 1.49
N GLY A 97 -11.97 -20.93 1.41
CA GLY A 97 -11.73 -21.72 0.21
C GLY A 97 -11.10 -20.94 -0.96
N THR A 98 -10.73 -19.67 -0.78
CA THR A 98 -10.00 -18.91 -1.80
C THR A 98 -8.49 -19.01 -1.57
N THR A 99 -7.74 -19.17 -2.65
CA THR A 99 -6.28 -19.05 -2.64
C THR A 99 -5.93 -17.59 -2.94
N PRO A 100 -5.08 -16.92 -2.14
CA PRO A 100 -4.63 -15.57 -2.44
C PRO A 100 -4.09 -15.46 -3.86
N ALA A 101 -4.44 -14.40 -4.56
CA ALA A 101 -3.88 -14.15 -5.88
C ALA A 101 -2.35 -14.10 -5.79
N PRO A 102 -1.62 -14.69 -6.76
CA PRO A 102 -0.17 -14.60 -6.79
C PRO A 102 0.26 -13.13 -6.89
N ALA A 103 1.41 -12.80 -6.30
CA ALA A 103 1.94 -11.44 -6.33
C ALA A 103 2.00 -10.94 -7.79
N GLN A 104 1.48 -9.73 -8.03
CA GLN A 104 1.54 -9.13 -9.36
C GLN A 104 3.00 -8.97 -9.77
N ALA A 105 3.36 -9.62 -10.87
CA ALA A 105 4.66 -9.46 -11.51
C ALA A 105 4.85 -7.98 -11.87
N SER A 106 5.95 -7.39 -11.44
CA SER A 106 6.32 -6.03 -11.82
C SER A 106 6.55 -5.96 -13.34
N THR A 107 6.40 -4.79 -13.95
CA THR A 107 6.49 -4.61 -15.43
C THR A 107 7.78 -5.18 -16.04
N SER A 108 8.86 -5.32 -15.27
CA SER A 108 10.12 -5.95 -15.70
C SER A 108 10.08 -7.49 -15.75
N GLN A 109 9.14 -8.14 -15.08
CA GLN A 109 8.96 -9.60 -15.05
C GLN A 109 7.98 -10.09 -16.14
N GLN A 110 7.30 -9.17 -16.83
CA GLN A 110 6.32 -9.47 -17.87
C GLN A 110 6.97 -10.03 -19.17
N ALA A 111 8.28 -9.83 -19.32
CA ALA A 111 9.11 -10.44 -20.37
C ALA A 111 9.89 -11.68 -19.89
N SER A 112 9.56 -12.22 -18.70
CA SER A 112 10.16 -13.44 -18.21
C SER A 112 9.73 -14.63 -19.09
N PRO A 113 10.62 -15.57 -19.43
CA PRO A 113 10.25 -16.80 -20.15
C PRO A 113 9.22 -17.66 -19.39
N PHE A 114 9.01 -17.38 -18.10
CA PHE A 114 7.97 -18.00 -17.26
C PHE A 114 6.68 -17.16 -17.17
N ALA A 115 6.54 -16.10 -17.98
CA ALA A 115 5.35 -15.27 -18.00
C ALA A 115 4.13 -16.12 -18.42
N GLY A 116 3.12 -16.17 -17.55
CA GLY A 116 1.91 -16.97 -17.74
C GLY A 116 1.96 -18.38 -17.17
N GLN A 117 3.10 -18.83 -16.64
CA GLN A 117 3.17 -20.10 -15.92
C GLN A 117 2.68 -19.95 -14.48
N LYS A 118 1.88 -20.91 -14.00
CA LYS A 118 1.38 -20.88 -12.62
C LYS A 118 2.55 -21.08 -11.65
N PRO A 119 2.64 -20.33 -10.53
CA PRO A 119 3.76 -20.46 -9.59
C PRO A 119 3.94 -21.84 -8.95
N GLY A 120 2.88 -22.65 -8.89
CA GLY A 120 2.90 -24.02 -8.37
C GLY A 120 2.92 -25.11 -9.44
N ASP A 121 3.18 -24.75 -10.70
CA ASP A 121 3.31 -25.72 -11.80
C ASP A 121 4.62 -26.51 -11.65
N ALA A 122 4.54 -27.84 -11.61
CA ALA A 122 5.72 -28.72 -11.59
C ALA A 122 6.52 -28.66 -12.89
N GLY A 123 5.95 -28.07 -13.95
CA GLY A 123 6.59 -27.92 -15.25
C GLY A 123 6.51 -29.20 -16.08
N VAL A 124 7.28 -29.24 -17.16
CA VAL A 124 7.37 -30.39 -18.08
C VAL A 124 8.57 -31.24 -17.69
N ASP A 125 8.36 -32.54 -17.45
CA ASP A 125 9.45 -33.49 -17.22
C ASP A 125 10.22 -33.75 -18.52
N ILE A 126 11.49 -33.35 -18.54
CA ILE A 126 12.41 -33.50 -19.69
C ILE A 126 13.39 -34.67 -19.53
N SER A 127 13.20 -35.54 -18.53
CA SER A 127 14.09 -36.68 -18.27
C SER A 127 14.23 -37.60 -19.49
N ASN A 128 13.15 -37.79 -20.26
CA ASN A 128 13.16 -38.62 -21.47
C ASN A 128 13.72 -37.92 -22.71
N LEU A 129 13.89 -36.59 -22.68
CA LEU A 129 14.43 -35.83 -23.81
C LEU A 129 15.95 -36.04 -23.94
N PHE A 130 16.66 -36.10 -22.82
CA PHE A 130 18.12 -36.22 -22.82
C PHE A 130 18.63 -37.62 -23.16
N GLY A 131 17.82 -38.66 -22.99
CA GLY A 131 18.20 -40.02 -23.40
C GLY A 131 18.32 -40.13 -24.92
N SER A 132 17.24 -39.81 -25.64
CA SER A 132 17.16 -39.96 -27.10
C SER A 132 17.94 -38.89 -27.87
N ALA A 133 17.98 -37.65 -27.39
CA ALA A 133 18.70 -36.57 -28.06
C ALA A 133 20.22 -36.72 -27.93
N ARG A 134 20.73 -37.24 -26.80
CA ARG A 134 22.16 -37.46 -26.60
C ARG A 134 22.68 -38.55 -27.52
N ASP A 135 21.97 -39.68 -27.63
CA ASP A 135 22.40 -40.78 -28.49
C ASP A 135 22.38 -40.37 -29.98
N SER A 136 21.43 -39.53 -30.38
CA SER A 136 21.36 -38.97 -31.74
C SER A 136 22.48 -37.96 -32.03
N TRP A 137 22.82 -37.12 -31.05
CA TRP A 137 23.91 -36.14 -31.18
C TRP A 137 25.28 -36.80 -31.16
N ASP A 138 25.48 -37.81 -30.30
CA ASP A 138 26.74 -38.56 -30.20
C ASP A 138 27.01 -39.31 -31.50
N ALA A 139 25.99 -39.96 -32.07
CA ALA A 139 26.06 -40.61 -33.38
C ALA A 139 26.40 -39.63 -34.52
N HIS A 140 25.81 -38.43 -34.51
CA HIS A 140 26.12 -37.41 -35.51
C HIS A 140 27.54 -36.83 -35.34
N MET A 141 28.01 -36.67 -34.10
CA MET A 141 29.36 -36.17 -33.81
C MET A 141 30.45 -37.21 -34.11
N SER A 142 30.17 -38.50 -33.88
CA SER A 142 31.08 -39.58 -34.29
C SER A 142 31.22 -39.67 -35.81
N ASP A 143 30.11 -39.57 -36.55
CA ASP A 143 30.10 -39.63 -38.02
C ASP A 143 30.79 -38.41 -38.67
N VAL A 144 30.81 -37.26 -37.99
CA VAL A 144 31.58 -36.07 -38.40
C VAL A 144 33.08 -36.22 -38.09
N LYS A 145 33.43 -36.94 -37.03
CA LYS A 145 34.83 -37.18 -36.64
C LYS A 145 35.53 -38.22 -37.53
N GLU A 146 34.79 -39.20 -38.03
CA GLU A 146 35.30 -40.22 -38.95
C GLU A 146 35.49 -39.73 -40.40
N ARG A 147 34.88 -38.59 -40.77
CA ARG A 147 35.04 -37.96 -42.10
C ARG A 147 36.16 -36.90 -42.17
N LYS A 148 37.03 -36.83 -41.15
CA LYS A 148 38.26 -36.03 -41.15
C LYS A 148 39.49 -36.94 -41.11
#